data_AF-A0A975PR84-F1
#
_entry.id   AF-A0A975PR84-F1
#
_cell.length_a   1.000
_cell.length_b   1.000
_cell.length_c   1.000
_cell.angle_alpha   90.00
_cell.angle_beta   90.00
_cell.angle_gamma   90.00
#
_symmetry.space_group_name_H-M   'P 1'
#
loop_
_entity.id
_entity.type
_entity.pdbx_description
1 polymer ?
#
loop_
_entity_poly.entity_id
_entity_poly.type
_entity_poly.pdbx_seq_one_letter_code
_entity_poly.pdbx_strand_id
1 'polypeptide(L)'
;MRTLPAFVILASMVSVPASACISATPTVEAWGRCAYQVAYKTSDHRFMLSMADAVKRGKKLKPASMPRWREIESRIVARCGAYEDVAKVDSKIFADETQMFVPKDQFEAIRNTYEIDRLVKADA
;
A
#
# COMPACT_ATOMS: atom_id res chain seq x y z
N MET A 1 15.05 59.01 24.08
CA MET A 1 15.04 57.55 23.84
C MET A 1 13.90 57.24 22.88
N ARG A 2 14.20 56.77 21.66
CA ARG A 2 13.22 56.49 20.59
C ARG A 2 12.84 55.02 20.64
N THR A 3 11.55 54.71 20.80
CA THR A 3 10.98 53.37 20.70
C THR A 3 10.65 53.05 19.24
N LEU A 4 11.12 51.90 18.76
CA LEU A 4 10.80 51.34 17.44
C LEU A 4 9.60 50.39 17.57
N PRO A 5 8.65 50.35 16.60
CA PRO A 5 7.56 49.38 16.62
C PRO A 5 8.01 48.02 16.10
N ALA A 6 7.61 46.96 16.80
CA ALA A 6 7.79 45.58 16.39
C ALA A 6 6.87 45.27 15.20
N PHE A 7 7.46 44.88 14.07
CA PHE A 7 6.76 44.35 12.91
C PHE A 7 6.34 42.91 13.21
N VAL A 8 5.03 42.67 13.36
CA VAL A 8 4.46 41.32 13.42
C VAL A 8 4.25 40.86 11.98
N ILE A 9 5.12 39.97 11.49
CA ILE A 9 4.91 39.28 10.22
C ILE A 9 3.91 38.15 10.46
N LEU A 10 2.66 38.38 10.05
CA LEU A 10 1.61 37.37 9.99
C LEU A 10 1.94 36.42 8.81
N ALA A 11 2.65 35.33 9.09
CA ALA A 11 2.90 34.29 8.10
C ALA A 11 1.55 33.65 7.72
N SER A 12 1.09 33.95 6.50
CA SER A 12 -0.11 33.38 5.90
C SER A 12 0.07 31.86 5.81
N MET A 13 -0.69 31.11 6.61
CA MET A 13 -0.81 29.67 6.46
C MET A 13 -1.56 29.40 5.16
N VAL A 14 -0.81 29.13 4.09
CA VAL A 14 -1.35 28.51 2.88
C VAL A 14 -1.75 27.09 3.27
N SER A 15 -3.02 26.90 3.60
CA SER A 15 -3.64 25.58 3.71
C SER A 15 -3.55 24.92 2.33
N VAL A 16 -2.48 24.16 2.11
CA VAL A 16 -2.42 23.21 1.01
C VAL A 16 -3.62 22.28 1.22
N PRO A 17 -4.53 22.12 0.24
CA PRO A 17 -5.61 21.16 0.38
C PRO A 17 -4.93 19.82 0.68
N ALA A 18 -5.28 19.21 1.81
CA ALA A 18 -4.91 17.83 2.06
C ALA A 18 -5.45 17.04 0.88
N SER A 19 -4.58 16.70 -0.07
CA SER A 19 -4.87 15.71 -1.08
C SER A 19 -5.45 14.54 -0.29
N ALA A 20 -6.75 14.29 -0.42
CA ALA A 20 -7.38 13.19 0.29
C ALA A 20 -6.58 11.96 -0.11
N CYS A 21 -5.79 11.42 0.82
CA CYS A 21 -4.98 10.25 0.58
C CYS A 21 -5.99 9.13 0.34
N ILE A 22 -6.25 8.84 -0.94
CA ILE A 22 -7.12 7.74 -1.33
C ILE A 22 -6.41 6.47 -0.85
N SER A 23 -6.90 5.92 0.26
CA SER A 23 -6.36 4.70 0.87
C SER A 23 -7.07 3.49 0.30
N ALA A 24 -6.39 2.34 0.32
CA ALA A 24 -7.08 1.09 0.08
C ALA A 24 -8.15 0.90 1.15
N THR A 25 -9.19 0.14 0.84
CA THR A 25 -10.21 -0.22 1.84
C THR A 25 -9.58 -0.96 3.03
N PRO A 26 -10.11 -0.82 4.26
CA PRO A 26 -9.54 -1.44 5.44
C PRO A 26 -9.38 -2.97 5.35
N THR A 27 -10.31 -3.66 4.68
CA THR A 27 -10.23 -5.12 4.49
C THR A 27 -9.08 -5.50 3.55
N VAL A 28 -8.87 -4.73 2.47
CA VAL A 28 -7.73 -4.92 1.58
C VAL A 28 -6.41 -4.61 2.29
N GLU A 29 -6.34 -3.56 3.11
CA GLU A 29 -5.16 -3.29 3.92
C GLU A 29 -4.90 -4.42 4.95
N ALA A 30 -5.93 -4.97 5.57
CA ALA A 30 -5.77 -6.11 6.48
C ALA A 30 -5.24 -7.33 5.73
N TRP A 31 -5.75 -7.60 4.52
CA TRP A 31 -5.28 -8.68 3.67
C TRP A 31 -3.81 -8.48 3.26
N GLY A 32 -3.42 -7.30 2.78
CA GLY A 32 -2.05 -7.02 2.37
C GLY A 32 -1.05 -7.11 3.53
N ARG A 33 -1.43 -6.70 4.75
CA ARG A 33 -0.61 -6.90 5.96
C ARG A 33 -0.43 -8.38 6.29
N CYS A 34 -1.50 -9.18 6.20
CA CYS A 34 -1.43 -10.62 6.39
C CYS A 34 -0.52 -11.29 5.36
N ALA A 35 -0.69 -10.94 4.07
CA ALA A 35 0.13 -11.43 2.97
C ALA A 35 1.62 -11.13 3.19
N TYR A 36 1.94 -9.90 3.60
CA TYR A 36 3.31 -9.52 3.94
C TYR A 36 3.88 -10.34 5.09
N GLN A 37 3.14 -10.56 6.17
CA GLN A 37 3.60 -11.38 7.30
C GLN A 37 3.88 -12.83 6.89
N VAL A 38 3.07 -13.41 6.00
CA VAL A 38 3.33 -14.74 5.44
C VAL A 38 4.63 -14.76 4.67
N ALA A 39 4.85 -13.81 3.76
CA ALA A 39 6.08 -13.72 2.98
C ALA A 39 7.31 -13.37 3.84
N TYR A 40 7.14 -12.61 4.92
CA TYR A 40 8.21 -12.27 5.83
C TYR A 40 8.74 -13.51 6.55
N LYS A 41 7.85 -14.37 7.05
CA LYS A 41 8.19 -15.63 7.75
C LYS A 41 8.97 -16.61 6.88
N THR A 42 8.83 -16.55 5.56
CA THR A 42 9.57 -17.40 4.61
C THR A 42 10.72 -16.66 3.90
N SER A 43 11.07 -15.46 4.36
CA SER A 43 12.10 -14.60 3.74
C SER A 43 11.83 -14.23 2.27
N ASP A 44 10.57 -14.31 1.83
CA ASP A 44 10.13 -13.95 0.48
C ASP A 44 9.62 -12.52 0.34
N HIS A 45 9.50 -11.78 1.44
CA HIS A 45 8.94 -10.41 1.46
C HIS A 45 9.61 -9.47 0.44
N ARG A 46 10.94 -9.48 0.31
CA ARG A 46 11.67 -8.66 -0.69
C ARG A 46 11.31 -9.05 -2.13
N PHE A 47 11.13 -10.34 -2.39
CA PHE A 47 10.72 -10.82 -3.70
C PHE A 47 9.27 -10.39 -3.99
N MET A 48 8.34 -10.59 -3.05
CA MET A 48 6.95 -10.13 -3.17
C MET A 48 6.88 -8.63 -3.48
N LEU A 49 7.62 -7.81 -2.72
CA LEU A 49 7.76 -6.37 -2.91
C LEU A 49 8.23 -6.01 -4.33
N SER A 50 9.35 -6.59 -4.74
CA SER A 50 9.95 -6.34 -6.05
C SER A 50 9.07 -6.82 -7.20
N MET A 51 8.37 -7.94 -7.01
CA MET A 51 7.40 -8.48 -7.96
C MET A 51 6.21 -7.54 -8.15
N ALA A 52 5.61 -7.07 -7.05
CA ALA A 52 4.50 -6.13 -7.10
C ALA A 52 4.88 -4.80 -7.79
N ASP A 53 6.07 -4.25 -7.48
CA ASP A 53 6.61 -3.08 -8.17
C ASP A 53 6.82 -3.34 -9.67
N ALA A 54 7.39 -4.49 -10.02
CA ALA A 54 7.66 -4.85 -11.41
C ALA A 54 6.37 -5.01 -12.24
N VAL A 55 5.36 -5.71 -11.70
CA VAL A 55 4.05 -5.88 -12.34
C VAL A 55 3.40 -4.52 -12.56
N LYS A 56 3.34 -3.67 -11.53
CA LYS A 56 2.67 -2.37 -11.63
C LYS A 56 3.37 -1.41 -12.60
N ARG A 57 4.69 -1.47 -12.70
CA ARG A 57 5.49 -0.69 -13.66
C ARG A 57 5.52 -1.31 -15.07
N GLY A 58 4.84 -2.43 -15.31
CA GLY A 58 4.85 -3.12 -16.61
C GLY A 58 6.24 -3.63 -17.01
N LYS A 59 7.10 -3.93 -16.03
CA LYS A 59 8.45 -4.45 -16.31
C LYS A 59 8.37 -5.90 -16.80
N LYS A 60 9.28 -6.27 -17.70
CA LYS A 60 9.45 -7.67 -18.11
C LYS A 60 9.91 -8.51 -16.91
N LEU A 61 9.10 -9.49 -16.54
CA LEU A 61 9.41 -10.44 -15.47
C LEU A 61 10.39 -11.50 -15.95
N LYS A 62 11.23 -12.00 -15.02
CA LYS A 62 12.03 -13.19 -15.30
C LYS A 62 11.09 -14.40 -15.42
N PRO A 63 11.41 -15.41 -16.26
CA PRO A 63 10.54 -16.59 -16.41
C PRO A 63 10.22 -17.30 -15.09
N ALA A 64 11.17 -17.32 -14.14
CA ALA A 64 11.00 -17.93 -12.82
C ALA A 64 10.19 -17.08 -11.82
N SER A 65 9.87 -15.82 -12.12
CA SER A 65 9.15 -14.94 -11.20
C SER A 65 7.72 -15.41 -10.94
N MET A 66 6.95 -15.74 -11.98
CA MET A 66 5.56 -16.18 -11.80
C MET A 66 5.42 -17.53 -11.07
N PRO A 67 6.24 -18.57 -11.38
CA PRO A 67 6.25 -19.80 -10.59
C PRO A 67 6.52 -19.55 -9.11
N ARG A 68 7.57 -18.77 -8.78
CA ARG A 68 7.89 -18.43 -7.38
C ARG A 68 6.77 -17.63 -6.72
N TRP A 69 6.14 -16.71 -7.45
CA TRP A 69 4.96 -15.98 -6.96
C TRP A 69 3.84 -16.94 -6.56
N ARG A 70 3.49 -17.92 -7.41
CA ARG A 70 2.42 -18.90 -7.12
C ARG A 70 2.69 -19.71 -5.85
N GLU A 71 3.95 -20.08 -5.59
CA GLU A 71 4.31 -20.76 -4.35
C GLU A 71 4.02 -19.91 -3.12
N ILE A 72 4.37 -18.62 -3.16
CA ILE A 72 4.10 -17.68 -2.07
C ILE A 72 2.59 -17.44 -1.95
N GLU A 73 1.92 -17.19 -3.08
CA GLU A 73 0.48 -16.96 -3.16
C GLU A 73 -0.32 -18.11 -2.56
N SER A 74 0.05 -19.36 -2.81
CA SER A 74 -0.61 -20.52 -2.20
C SER A 74 -0.59 -20.47 -0.66
N ARG A 75 0.52 -20.02 -0.07
CA ARG A 75 0.68 -19.85 1.39
C ARG A 75 -0.15 -18.67 1.90
N ILE A 76 -0.20 -17.58 1.14
CA ILE A 76 -1.04 -16.42 1.46
C ILE A 76 -2.51 -16.85 1.45
N VAL A 77 -2.98 -17.49 0.39
CA VAL A 77 -4.38 -17.94 0.26
C VAL A 77 -4.75 -18.86 1.42
N ALA A 78 -3.89 -19.83 1.75
CA ALA A 78 -4.14 -20.75 2.86
C ALA A 78 -4.26 -20.06 4.23
N ARG A 79 -3.66 -18.88 4.41
CA ARG A 79 -3.63 -18.17 5.71
C ARG A 79 -4.52 -16.94 5.79
N CYS A 80 -4.66 -16.21 4.69
CA CYS A 80 -5.26 -14.89 4.59
C CYS A 80 -6.51 -14.87 3.69
N GLY A 81 -6.79 -15.97 2.97
CA GLY A 81 -7.80 -16.01 1.92
C GLY A 81 -7.30 -15.45 0.58
N ALA A 82 -8.07 -15.69 -0.47
CA ALA A 82 -7.80 -15.14 -1.80
C ALA A 82 -8.09 -13.63 -1.84
N TYR A 83 -7.28 -12.89 -2.58
CA TYR A 83 -7.46 -11.45 -2.71
C TYR A 83 -8.80 -11.12 -3.39
N GLU A 84 -9.14 -11.87 -4.43
CA GLU A 84 -10.33 -11.69 -5.25
C GLU A 84 -11.61 -11.77 -4.42
N ASP A 85 -11.64 -12.60 -3.38
CA ASP A 85 -12.77 -12.72 -2.46
C ASP A 85 -12.92 -11.46 -1.61
N VAL A 86 -11.81 -10.94 -1.07
CA VAL A 86 -11.78 -9.68 -0.30
C VAL A 86 -12.19 -8.51 -1.18
N ALA A 87 -11.59 -8.38 -2.37
CA ALA A 87 -11.88 -7.31 -3.32
C ALA A 87 -13.35 -7.33 -3.75
N LYS A 88 -13.93 -8.51 -4.01
CA LYS A 88 -15.34 -8.64 -4.40
C LYS A 88 -16.32 -8.18 -3.33
N VAL A 89 -16.00 -8.41 -2.05
CA VAL A 89 -16.81 -7.93 -0.93
C VAL A 89 -16.69 -6.42 -0.83
N ASP A 90 -15.46 -5.89 -0.82
CA ASP A 90 -15.22 -4.46 -0.67
C ASP A 90 -15.75 -3.65 -1.85
N SER A 91 -15.65 -4.16 -3.09
CA SER A 91 -16.20 -3.47 -4.26
C SER A 91 -17.72 -3.30 -4.21
N LYS A 92 -18.44 -4.09 -3.41
CA LYS A 92 -19.88 -3.91 -3.21
C LYS A 92 -20.19 -2.91 -2.10
N ILE A 93 -19.39 -2.91 -1.04
CA ILE A 93 -19.59 -2.07 0.14
C ILE A 93 -19.16 -0.62 -0.16
N PHE A 94 -18.03 -0.46 -0.85
CA PHE A 94 -17.38 0.83 -1.09
C PHE A 94 -17.58 1.35 -2.52
N ALA A 95 -18.59 0.85 -3.25
CA ALA A 95 -18.82 1.19 -4.66
C ALA A 95 -18.99 2.72 -4.89
N ASP A 96 -19.62 3.40 -3.94
CA ASP A 96 -19.97 4.81 -4.01
C ASP A 96 -19.06 5.70 -3.16
N GLU A 97 -18.05 5.13 -2.49
CA GLU A 97 -17.12 5.90 -1.67
C GLU A 97 -16.00 6.52 -2.53
N THR A 98 -15.89 7.85 -2.49
CA THR A 98 -14.89 8.59 -3.27
C THR A 98 -13.54 8.74 -2.55
N GLN A 99 -13.47 8.35 -1.28
CA GLN A 99 -12.29 8.50 -0.42
C GLN A 99 -11.50 7.20 -0.23
N MET A 100 -12.09 6.06 -0.58
CA MET A 100 -11.44 4.75 -0.52
C MET A 100 -11.45 4.10 -1.90
N PHE A 101 -10.49 3.24 -2.16
CA PHE A 101 -10.50 2.44 -3.39
C PHE A 101 -10.22 0.98 -3.10
N VAL A 102 -10.79 0.12 -3.93
CA VAL A 102 -10.43 -1.29 -3.99
C VAL A 102 -9.39 -1.44 -5.10
N PRO A 103 -8.17 -1.92 -4.79
CA PRO A 103 -7.17 -2.21 -5.79
C PRO A 103 -7.68 -3.17 -6.88
N LYS A 104 -7.10 -3.10 -8.08
CA LYS A 104 -7.57 -3.94 -9.19
C LYS A 104 -7.10 -5.38 -9.10
N ASP A 105 -5.97 -5.59 -8.43
CA ASP A 105 -5.33 -6.89 -8.27
C ASP A 105 -4.52 -6.95 -6.97
N GLN A 106 -4.05 -8.16 -6.65
CA GLN A 106 -3.30 -8.44 -5.43
C GLN A 106 -1.95 -7.72 -5.39
N PHE A 107 -1.32 -7.43 -6.53
CA PHE A 107 -0.04 -6.73 -6.58
C PHE A 107 -0.21 -5.24 -6.27
N GLU A 108 -1.30 -4.64 -6.75
CA GLU A 108 -1.70 -3.29 -6.40
C GLU A 108 -2.14 -3.21 -4.93
N ALA A 109 -2.86 -4.21 -4.42
CA ALA A 109 -3.19 -4.29 -3.00
C ALA A 109 -1.94 -4.36 -2.13
N ILE A 110 -1.01 -5.24 -2.48
CA ILE A 110 0.29 -5.34 -1.82
C ILE A 110 1.00 -3.99 -1.84
N ARG A 111 1.11 -3.35 -3.01
CA ARG A 111 1.77 -2.03 -3.16
C ARG A 111 1.14 -0.94 -2.28
N ASN A 112 -0.18 -0.91 -2.18
CA ASN A 112 -0.91 0.17 -1.50
C ASN A 112 -1.15 -0.11 -0.01
N THR A 113 -0.96 -1.34 0.44
CA THR A 113 -1.00 -1.71 1.86
C THR A 113 0.32 -1.38 2.57
N TYR A 114 1.27 -0.79 1.85
CA TYR A 114 2.61 -0.60 2.36
C TYR A 114 2.77 0.69 3.18
N GLU A 115 2.81 0.48 4.48
CA GLU A 115 3.75 1.16 5.40
C GLU A 115 5.25 0.94 5.00
N ILE A 116 5.60 0.86 3.70
CA ILE A 116 7.01 0.75 3.23
C ILE A 116 7.80 1.98 3.63
N ASP A 117 7.22 3.19 3.55
CA ASP A 117 7.94 4.39 3.96
C ASP A 117 8.22 4.42 5.48
N ARG A 118 7.46 3.65 6.27
CA ARG A 118 7.69 3.45 7.72
C ARG A 118 8.64 2.29 8.02
N LEU A 119 8.56 1.17 7.29
CA LEU A 119 9.37 -0.02 7.53
C LEU A 119 10.77 0.07 6.88
N VAL A 120 10.92 0.71 5.72
CA VAL A 120 12.25 0.97 5.11
C VAL A 120 13.07 1.95 5.93
N LYS A 121 12.44 2.86 6.69
CA LYS A 121 13.13 3.74 7.64
C LYS A 121 13.52 3.06 8.95
N ALA A 122 12.94 1.91 9.28
CA ALA A 122 13.29 1.17 10.49
C ALA A 122 14.48 0.20 10.26
N ASP A 123 14.75 -0.16 9.00
CA ASP A 123 15.84 -1.06 8.57
C ASP A 123 17.03 -0.32 7.89
N ALA A 124 17.02 1.02 7.85
CA ALA A 124 18.09 1.88 7.30
C ALA A 124 18.80 2.68 8.40
#